data_AF-A0A1A8K819-F1
#
_entry.id   AF-A0A1A8K819-F1
#
_cell.length_a   1.000
_cell.length_b   1.000
_cell.length_c   1.000
_cell.angle_alpha   90.00
_cell.angle_beta   90.00
_cell.angle_gamma   90.00
#
_symmetry.space_group_name_H-M   'P 1'
#
loop_
_entity.id
_entity.type
_entity.pdbx_description
1 polymer ?
#
loop_
_entity_poly.entity_id
_entity_poly.type
_entity_poly.pdbx_seq_one_letter_code
_entity_poly.pdbx_strand_id
1 'polypeptide(L)'
;ADALLQVHAHFELICEAYGRSKATAPLLQGLSKHLLGTLACLLAPLRLAALELSSQRRPTLQQVLPVYLRLEKFFTSKAGE
;
A
#
# COMPACT_ATOMS: atom_id res chain seq x y z
N ALA A 1 -13.34 -1.25 -2.33
CA ALA A 1 -12.00 -1.88 -2.29
C ALA A 1 -11.15 -1.44 -3.49
N ASP A 2 -11.77 -1.24 -4.66
CA ASP A 2 -11.07 -0.94 -5.92
C ASP A 2 -10.14 0.27 -5.88
N ALA A 3 -10.53 1.35 -5.20
CA ALA A 3 -9.68 2.53 -5.05
C ALA A 3 -8.33 2.21 -4.37
N LEU A 4 -8.31 1.34 -3.34
CA LEU A 4 -7.07 0.95 -2.65
C LEU A 4 -6.18 0.07 -3.53
N LEU A 5 -6.79 -0.81 -4.32
CA LEU A 5 -6.07 -1.65 -5.29
C LEU A 5 -5.48 -0.80 -6.41
N GLN A 6 -6.22 0.21 -6.87
CA GLN A 6 -5.76 1.16 -7.87
C GLN A 6 -4.59 1.99 -7.35
N VAL A 7 -4.64 2.48 -6.11
CA VAL A 7 -3.52 3.22 -5.48
C VAL A 7 -2.24 2.38 -5.46
N HIS A 8 -2.35 1.10 -5.07
CA HIS A 8 -1.18 0.21 -5.08
C HIS A 8 -0.64 -0.04 -6.49
N ALA A 9 -1.51 -0.19 -7.50
CA ALA A 9 -1.07 -0.34 -8.89
C ALA A 9 -0.34 0.90 -9.43
N HIS A 10 -0.82 2.11 -9.11
CA HIS A 10 -0.13 3.34 -9.50
C HIS A 10 1.21 3.47 -8.78
N PHE A 11 1.28 3.06 -7.52
CA PHE A 11 2.51 3.04 -6.76
C PHE A 11 3.59 2.13 -7.38
N GLU A 12 3.23 0.91 -7.80
CA GLU A 12 4.16 -0.01 -8.49
C GLU A 12 4.71 0.61 -9.79
N LEU A 13 3.85 1.29 -10.59
CA LEU A 13 4.29 2.00 -11.80
C LEU A 13 5.28 3.13 -11.49
N ILE A 14 5.10 3.85 -10.38
CA ILE A 14 6.03 4.89 -9.94
C ILE A 14 7.38 4.26 -9.54
N CYS A 15 7.37 3.16 -8.79
CA CYS A 15 8.58 2.43 -8.42
C CYS A 15 9.33 1.88 -9.64
N GLU A 16 8.61 1.33 -10.62
CA GLU A 16 9.16 0.82 -11.86
C GLU A 16 9.81 1.94 -12.70
N ALA A 17 9.14 3.10 -12.82
CA ALA A 17 9.65 4.28 -13.52
C ALA A 17 10.88 4.91 -12.82
N TYR A 18 10.91 4.87 -11.49
CA TYR A 18 12.06 5.33 -10.69
C TYR A 18 13.27 4.40 -10.86
N GLY A 19 13.05 3.09 -10.94
CA GLY A 19 14.13 2.10 -11.08
C GLY A 19 14.76 2.01 -12.47
N ARG A 20 14.05 2.44 -13.53
CA ARG A 20 14.42 2.10 -14.93
C ARG A 20 15.23 3.12 -15.71
N SER A 21 15.33 4.41 -15.33
CA SER A 21 15.90 5.39 -16.27
C SER A 21 16.66 6.56 -15.64
N LYS A 22 17.86 6.83 -16.18
CA LYS A 22 18.62 8.07 -15.92
C LYS A 22 17.90 9.33 -16.44
N ALA A 23 16.97 9.19 -17.38
CA ALA A 23 16.21 10.30 -17.97
C ALA A 23 15.01 10.73 -17.11
N THR A 24 14.42 9.82 -16.32
CA THR A 24 13.36 10.14 -15.35
C THR A 24 13.91 10.60 -14.01
N ALA A 25 15.19 10.31 -13.70
CA ALA A 25 15.86 10.76 -12.48
C ALA A 25 15.68 12.26 -12.15
N PRO A 26 15.83 13.24 -13.07
CA PRO A 26 15.58 14.64 -12.77
C PRO A 26 14.12 14.98 -12.49
N LEU A 27 13.16 14.29 -13.13
CA LEU A 27 11.72 14.45 -12.85
C LEU A 27 11.32 13.87 -11.49
N LEU A 28 12.09 12.90 -11.00
CA LEU A 28 11.86 12.19 -9.75
C LEU A 28 12.85 12.59 -8.64
N GLN A 29 13.59 13.71 -8.82
CA GLN A 29 14.59 14.18 -7.87
C GLN A 29 14.02 14.51 -6.47
N GLY A 30 12.73 14.84 -6.38
CA GLY A 30 12.02 15.04 -5.11
C GLY A 30 11.52 13.75 -4.44
N LEU A 31 11.56 12.62 -5.14
CA LEU A 31 11.12 11.33 -4.61
C LEU A 31 12.27 10.64 -3.89
N SER A 32 12.13 10.47 -2.58
CA SER A 32 13.12 9.76 -1.78
C SER A 32 12.90 8.25 -1.87
N LYS A 33 13.98 7.49 -2.14
CA LYS A 33 13.94 6.02 -2.14
C LYS A 33 13.45 5.47 -0.80
N HIS A 34 13.76 6.16 0.29
CA HIS A 34 13.28 5.83 1.62
C HIS A 34 11.75 5.98 1.71
N LEU A 35 11.20 7.11 1.28
CA LEU A 35 9.76 7.37 1.27
C LEU A 35 9.02 6.36 0.39
N LEU A 36 9.56 6.04 -0.79
CA LEU A 36 9.01 4.97 -1.64
C LEU A 36 9.03 3.63 -0.90
N GLY A 37 10.13 3.28 -0.22
CA GLY A 37 10.20 2.07 0.62
C GLY A 37 9.17 2.07 1.76
N THR A 38 8.99 3.20 2.44
CA THR A 38 7.97 3.37 3.49
C THR A 38 6.57 3.19 2.91
N LEU A 39 6.25 3.85 1.80
CA LEU A 39 4.95 3.73 1.13
C LEU A 39 4.68 2.30 0.66
N ALA A 40 5.67 1.59 0.10
CA ALA A 40 5.54 0.18 -0.26
C ALA A 40 5.17 -0.68 0.96
N CYS A 41 5.88 -0.46 2.08
CA CYS A 41 5.66 -1.17 3.33
C CYS A 41 4.25 -0.93 3.89
N LEU A 42 3.72 0.29 3.77
CA LEU A 42 2.36 0.63 4.23
C LEU A 42 1.26 0.14 3.29
N LEU A 43 1.47 0.24 1.97
CA LEU A 43 0.46 -0.10 0.96
C LEU A 43 0.32 -1.62 0.75
N ALA A 44 1.37 -2.41 0.93
CA ALA A 44 1.32 -3.86 0.76
C ALA A 44 0.29 -4.56 1.69
N PRO A 45 0.31 -4.38 3.02
CA PRO A 45 -0.68 -4.99 3.92
C PRO A 45 -2.10 -4.44 3.68
N LEU A 46 -2.23 -3.17 3.28
CA LEU A 46 -3.53 -2.59 2.88
C LEU A 46 -4.11 -3.27 1.65
N ARG A 47 -3.28 -3.54 0.63
CA ARG A 47 -3.72 -4.27 -0.57
C ARG A 47 -4.18 -5.68 -0.21
N LEU A 48 -3.42 -6.40 0.61
CA LEU A 48 -3.78 -7.76 1.02
C LEU A 48 -5.12 -7.77 1.75
N ALA A 49 -5.35 -6.84 2.67
CA ALA A 49 -6.63 -6.68 3.36
C ALA A 49 -7.77 -6.33 2.40
N ALA A 50 -7.54 -5.43 1.43
CA ALA A 50 -8.53 -5.07 0.43
C ALA A 50 -8.91 -6.27 -0.46
N LEU A 51 -7.93 -7.10 -0.86
CA LEU A 51 -8.16 -8.33 -1.60
C LEU A 51 -8.96 -9.34 -0.76
N GLU A 52 -8.53 -9.59 0.49
CA GLU A 52 -9.19 -10.50 1.44
C GLU A 52 -10.68 -10.15 1.59
N LEU A 53 -10.98 -8.88 1.83
CA LEU A 53 -12.37 -8.41 2.01
C LEU A 53 -13.16 -8.35 0.69
N SER A 54 -12.51 -8.07 -0.45
CA SER A 54 -13.18 -8.02 -1.76
C SER A 54 -13.61 -9.40 -2.29
N SER A 55 -12.96 -10.48 -1.82
CA SER A 55 -13.32 -11.84 -2.17
C SER A 55 -14.70 -12.25 -1.64
N GLN A 56 -15.21 -11.52 -0.64
CA GLN A 56 -16.50 -11.76 -0.01
C GLN A 56 -17.55 -10.79 -0.55
N ARG A 57 -18.62 -11.32 -1.14
CA ARG A 57 -19.70 -10.50 -1.74
C ARG A 57 -20.51 -9.72 -0.70
N ARG A 58 -20.57 -10.23 0.54
CA ARG A 58 -21.22 -9.62 1.72
C ARG A 58 -20.45 -10.00 2.98
N PRO A 59 -19.31 -9.34 3.26
CA PRO A 59 -18.52 -9.67 4.43
C PRO A 59 -19.30 -9.32 5.71
N THR A 60 -19.30 -10.24 6.67
CA THR A 60 -19.91 -9.99 7.99
C THR A 60 -18.94 -9.25 8.90
N LEU A 61 -19.45 -8.59 9.95
CA LEU A 61 -18.61 -7.94 10.95
C LEU A 61 -17.58 -8.90 11.56
N GLN A 62 -17.94 -10.16 11.76
CA GLN A 62 -17.03 -11.19 12.27
C GLN A 62 -15.85 -11.47 11.34
N GLN A 63 -16.02 -11.26 10.03
CA GLN A 63 -14.98 -11.43 9.03
C GLN A 63 -14.15 -10.14 8.83
N VAL A 64 -14.77 -8.97 8.94
CA VAL A 64 -14.09 -7.68 8.75
C VAL A 64 -13.24 -7.30 9.97
N LEU A 65 -13.74 -7.53 11.18
CA LEU A 65 -13.12 -7.07 12.42
C LEU A 65 -11.67 -7.59 12.62
N PRO A 66 -11.37 -8.88 12.37
CA PRO A 66 -9.99 -9.38 12.48
C PRO A 66 -9.03 -8.71 11.50
N VAL A 67 -9.49 -8.38 10.29
CA VAL A 67 -8.68 -7.69 9.27
C VAL A 67 -8.41 -6.25 9.71
N TYR A 68 -9.44 -5.56 10.22
CA TYR A 68 -9.30 -4.19 10.74
C TYR A 68 -8.31 -4.13 11.92
N LEU A 69 -8.46 -5.00 12.92
CA LEU A 69 -7.57 -5.04 14.08
C LEU A 69 -6.12 -5.36 13.70
N ARG A 70 -5.90 -6.20 12.68
CA ARG A 70 -4.56 -6.51 12.17
C ARG A 70 -3.91 -5.28 11.55
N LEU A 71 -4.67 -4.54 10.73
CA LEU A 71 -4.21 -3.28 10.13
C LEU A 71 -3.96 -2.22 11.20
N GLU A 72 -4.85 -2.05 12.16
CA GLU A 72 -4.71 -1.10 13.26
C GLU A 72 -3.43 -1.35 14.06
N LYS A 73 -3.16 -2.60 14.44
CA LYS A 73 -1.91 -2.98 15.12
C LYS A 73 -0.68 -2.64 14.28
N PHE A 74 -0.72 -2.93 12.99
CA PHE A 74 0.37 -2.63 12.06
C PHE A 74 0.63 -1.12 11.97
N PHE A 75 -0.40 -0.32 11.72
CA PHE A 75 -0.27 1.13 11.59
C PHE A 75 0.13 1.81 12.90
N THR A 76 -0.40 1.35 14.03
CA THR A 76 -0.03 1.87 15.35
C THR A 76 1.44 1.56 15.66
N SER A 77 1.91 0.35 15.34
CA SER A 77 3.32 -0.01 15.52
C SER A 77 4.24 0.81 14.63
N LYS A 78 3.82 1.15 13.40
CA LYS A 78 4.60 1.98 12.46
C LYS A 78 4.56 3.48 12.78
N ALA A 79 3.53 3.95 13.47
CA ALA A 79 3.43 5.34 13.91
C ALA A 79 4.28 5.65 15.15
N GLY A 80 4.70 4.61 15.89
CA GLY A 80 5.61 4.73 17.03
C GLY A 80 7.10 4.53 16.70
N GLU A 81 7.43 4.18 15.44
CA GLU A 81 8.80 4.20 14.90
C GLU A 81 9.20 5.61 14.46
#